data_AF-A0A519UFK6-F1
#
_entry.id   AF-A0A519UFK6-F1
#
_cell.length_a   1.000
_cell.length_b   1.000
_cell.length_c   1.000
_cell.angle_alpha   90.00
_cell.angle_beta   90.00
_cell.angle_gamma   90.00
#
_symmetry.space_group_name_H-M   'P 1'
#
loop_
_entity.id
_entity.type
_entity.pdbx_description
1 polymer ?
#
loop_
_entity_poly.entity_id
_entity_poly.type
_entity_poly.pdbx_seq_one_letter_code
_entity_poly.pdbx_strand_id
1 'polypeptide(L)'
;MLVELPVEQHNFKVVRRVTITPFDAFGYSLNDSLRQPRTFVEKTGNAVHIRTARSRIRQLLLFRPGEPLLPQALAESERLLRQTDELLDARVLVNEQTATRDSVDILVYTTDVFSITAGYELRGGPGSAIV
;
A
#
# COMPACT_ATOMS: atom_id res chain seq x y z
N MET A 1 -39.13 19.55 -15.60
CA MET A 1 -37.79 19.11 -16.01
C MET A 1 -36.99 18.80 -14.75
N LEU A 2 -37.13 17.58 -14.25
CA LEU A 2 -36.22 17.01 -13.25
C LEU A 2 -35.36 16.02 -14.02
N VAL A 3 -34.08 16.34 -14.14
CA VAL A 3 -33.11 15.48 -14.81
C VAL A 3 -32.82 14.35 -13.84
N GLU A 4 -33.43 13.19 -14.07
CA GLU A 4 -33.02 11.95 -13.42
C GLU A 4 -31.59 11.67 -13.88
N LEU A 5 -30.61 11.88 -13.01
CA LEU A 5 -29.26 11.42 -13.25
C LEU A 5 -29.30 9.89 -13.25
N PRO A 6 -28.87 9.20 -14.32
CA PRO A 6 -28.87 7.75 -14.37
C PRO A 6 -27.72 7.23 -13.52
N VAL A 7 -27.91 7.25 -12.20
CA VAL A 7 -27.02 6.59 -11.24
C VAL A 7 -27.24 5.06 -11.27
N GLU A 8 -28.27 4.59 -11.98
CA GLU A 8 -28.69 3.17 -12.04
C GLU A 8 -27.80 2.23 -12.87
N GLN A 9 -26.71 2.71 -13.49
CA GLN A 9 -25.69 1.83 -14.11
C GLN A 9 -24.34 1.85 -13.39
N HIS A 10 -24.29 2.27 -12.13
CA HIS A 10 -23.05 2.18 -11.36
C HIS A 10 -22.86 0.74 -10.88
N ASN A 11 -21.95 0.02 -11.53
CA ASN A 11 -21.61 -1.36 -11.21
C ASN A 11 -20.88 -1.39 -9.86
N PHE A 12 -21.65 -1.39 -8.76
CA PHE A 12 -21.16 -1.53 -7.39
C PHE A 12 -20.63 -2.95 -7.16
N LYS A 13 -19.43 -3.24 -7.70
CA LYS A 13 -18.80 -4.54 -7.52
C LYS A 13 -18.40 -4.72 -6.06
N VAL A 14 -18.61 -5.91 -5.53
CA VAL A 14 -18.20 -6.26 -4.16
C VAL A 14 -16.68 -6.38 -4.11
N VAL A 15 -16.06 -5.69 -3.16
CA VAL A 15 -14.63 -5.85 -2.89
C VAL A 15 -14.43 -7.21 -2.25
N ARG A 16 -13.72 -8.15 -2.89
CA ARG A 16 -13.46 -9.47 -2.28
C ARG A 16 -12.21 -9.45 -1.42
N ARG A 17 -11.16 -8.80 -1.92
CA ARG A 17 -9.84 -8.81 -1.30
C ARG A 17 -9.13 -7.50 -1.58
N VAL A 18 -8.43 -7.00 -0.57
CA VAL A 18 -7.52 -5.87 -0.67
C VAL A 18 -6.11 -6.36 -0.37
N THR A 19 -5.21 -6.22 -1.34
CA THR A 19 -3.80 -6.60 -1.20
C THR A 19 -2.96 -5.34 -1.11
N ILE A 20 -2.19 -5.20 -0.03
CA ILE A 20 -1.32 -4.05 0.21
C ILE A 20 0.12 -4.49 -0.02
N THR A 21 0.76 -3.88 -1.02
CA THR A 21 2.12 -4.18 -1.45
C THR A 21 2.97 -2.91 -1.33
N PRO A 22 3.87 -2.83 -0.34
CA PRO A 22 4.86 -1.76 -0.32
C PRO A 22 5.84 -1.94 -1.49
N PHE A 23 6.07 -0.88 -2.26
CA PHE A 23 7.18 -0.78 -3.19
C PHE A 23 8.40 -0.27 -2.44
N ASP A 24 9.38 -1.15 -2.25
CA ASP A 24 10.69 -0.73 -1.80
C ASP A 24 11.40 -0.07 -2.98
N ALA A 25 11.65 1.24 -2.87
CA ALA A 25 12.30 2.05 -3.91
C ALA A 25 13.70 1.55 -4.32
N PHE A 26 14.24 0.53 -3.62
CA PHE A 26 15.55 -0.07 -3.88
C PHE A 26 15.56 -1.60 -3.72
N GLY A 27 14.54 -2.32 -4.20
CA GLY A 27 14.65 -3.76 -4.48
C GLY A 27 14.78 -4.69 -3.26
N TYR A 28 14.62 -4.17 -2.04
CA TYR A 28 14.56 -5.00 -0.83
C TYR A 28 13.17 -5.59 -0.67
N SER A 29 12.90 -6.65 -1.42
CA SER A 29 11.92 -7.63 -0.97
C SER A 29 12.21 -7.95 0.51
N LEU A 30 11.16 -8.17 1.29
CA LEU A 30 11.17 -8.79 2.63
C LEU A 30 12.03 -10.08 2.72
N ASN A 31 12.58 -10.54 1.60
CA ASN A 31 13.57 -11.60 1.43
C ASN A 31 15.02 -11.24 1.83
N ASP A 32 15.38 -10.05 2.33
CA ASP A 32 16.62 -9.94 3.14
C ASP A 32 16.43 -10.55 4.54
N SER A 33 16.04 -11.83 4.51
CA SER A 33 16.21 -12.83 5.55
C SER A 33 17.62 -13.42 5.50
N LEU A 34 18.51 -12.91 4.63
CA LEU A 34 19.85 -13.45 4.38
C LEU A 34 20.95 -12.73 5.17
N ARG A 35 20.72 -11.49 5.63
CA ARG A 35 21.47 -10.92 6.74
C ARG A 35 20.77 -11.28 8.04
N GLN A 36 21.34 -12.21 8.81
CA GLN A 36 20.88 -12.48 10.18
C GLN A 36 20.91 -11.16 10.96
N PRO A 37 19.76 -10.60 11.35
CA PRO A 37 19.74 -9.37 12.13
C PRO A 37 20.42 -9.69 13.45
N ARG A 38 21.49 -8.95 13.75
CA ARG A 38 22.41 -9.25 14.87
C ARG A 38 21.80 -8.89 16.22
N THR A 39 20.74 -8.07 16.25
CA THR A 39 20.14 -7.56 17.49
C THR A 39 18.62 -7.77 17.53
N PHE A 40 18.09 -8.15 18.69
CA PHE A 40 16.64 -8.31 18.93
C PHE A 40 15.85 -7.01 18.70
N VAL A 41 16.47 -5.86 18.95
CA VAL A 41 15.88 -4.53 18.78
C VAL A 41 15.59 -4.23 17.31
N GLU A 42 16.52 -4.53 16.41
CA GLU A 42 16.38 -4.28 14.97
C GLU A 42 15.28 -5.15 14.34
N LYS A 43 15.17 -6.42 14.76
CA LYS A 43 14.08 -7.31 14.32
C LYS A 43 12.71 -6.81 14.76
N THR A 44 12.62 -6.29 15.98
CA THR A 44 11.37 -5.86 16.58
C THR A 44 10.90 -4.54 15.97
N GLY A 45 11.81 -3.59 15.73
CA GLY A 45 11.50 -2.29 15.11
C GLY A 45 10.90 -2.43 13.71
N ASN A 46 11.53 -3.23 12.84
CA ASN A 46 11.04 -3.43 11.46
C ASN A 46 9.67 -4.12 11.42
N ALA A 47 9.47 -5.16 12.25
CA ALA A 47 8.21 -5.88 12.31
C ALA A 47 7.06 -5.00 12.83
N VAL A 48 7.32 -4.14 13.81
CA VAL A 48 6.35 -3.18 14.34
C VAL A 48 6.00 -2.14 13.29
N HIS A 49 6.99 -1.53 12.63
CA HIS A 49 6.77 -0.53 11.58
C HIS A 49 5.87 -1.04 10.44
N ILE A 50 6.20 -2.21 9.88
CA ILE A 50 5.43 -2.83 8.78
C ILE A 50 3.98 -3.12 9.20
N ARG A 51 3.76 -3.56 10.44
CA ARG A 51 2.41 -3.83 10.96
C ARG A 51 1.60 -2.56 11.14
N THR A 52 2.20 -1.52 11.73
CA THR A 52 1.54 -0.24 11.97
C THR A 52 1.17 0.45 10.66
N ALA A 53 2.08 0.48 9.67
CA ALA A 53 1.80 1.03 8.34
C ALA A 53 0.63 0.32 7.65
N ARG A 54 0.63 -1.02 7.62
CA ARG A 54 -0.49 -1.80 7.06
C ARG A 54 -1.82 -1.54 7.76
N SER A 55 -1.80 -1.40 9.08
CA SER A 55 -3.01 -1.07 9.84
C SER A 55 -3.53 0.32 9.47
N ARG A 56 -2.64 1.32 9.41
CA ARG A 56 -3.00 2.70 9.07
C ARG A 56 -3.55 2.80 7.65
N ILE A 57 -2.91 2.14 6.68
CA ILE A 57 -3.40 2.08 5.29
C ILE A 57 -4.84 1.56 5.26
N ARG A 58 -5.13 0.44 5.96
CA ARG A 58 -6.49 -0.13 6.00
C ARG A 58 -7.52 0.81 6.64
N GLN A 59 -7.13 1.67 7.57
CA GLN A 59 -8.02 2.65 8.20
C GLN A 59 -8.37 3.82 7.26
N LEU A 60 -7.49 4.14 6.32
CA LEU A 60 -7.68 5.24 5.36
C LEU A 60 -8.41 4.83 4.08
N LEU A 61 -8.48 3.53 3.79
CA LEU A 61 -9.30 3.02 2.69
C LEU A 61 -10.78 3.19 3.01
N LEU A 62 -11.53 3.75 2.06
CA LEU A 62 -12.97 4.02 2.17
C LEU A 62 -13.86 2.83 1.79
N PHE A 63 -13.28 1.64 1.74
CA PHE A 63 -13.97 0.39 1.41
C PHE A 63 -13.29 -0.76 2.12
N ARG A 64 -14.05 -1.83 2.36
CA ARG A 64 -13.55 -3.05 2.98
C ARG A 64 -13.96 -4.28 2.18
N PRO A 65 -13.22 -5.40 2.33
CA PRO A 65 -13.68 -6.68 1.83
C PRO A 65 -15.10 -7.00 2.30
N GLY A 66 -15.97 -7.41 1.37
CA GLY A 66 -17.39 -7.68 1.60
C GLY A 66 -18.33 -6.53 1.31
N GLU A 67 -17.81 -5.31 1.08
CA GLU A 67 -18.63 -4.12 0.85
C GLU A 67 -18.68 -3.72 -0.64
N PRO A 68 -19.75 -3.05 -1.09
CA PRO A 68 -19.82 -2.51 -2.44
C PRO A 68 -18.78 -1.40 -2.65
N LEU A 69 -18.04 -1.47 -3.77
CA LEU A 69 -17.09 -0.44 -4.13
C LEU A 69 -17.82 0.78 -4.68
N LEU A 70 -17.76 1.90 -3.95
CA LEU A 70 -18.27 3.17 -4.45
C LEU A 70 -17.35 3.73 -5.54
N PRO A 71 -17.88 4.33 -6.62
CA PRO A 71 -17.08 4.82 -7.75
C PRO A 71 -15.95 5.79 -7.35
N GLN A 72 -16.20 6.64 -6.35
CA GLN A 72 -15.26 7.66 -5.90
C GLN A 72 -14.26 7.14 -4.85
N ALA A 73 -14.53 5.98 -4.24
CA ALA A 73 -13.80 5.53 -3.07
C ALA A 73 -12.34 5.18 -3.39
N LEU A 74 -12.01 4.74 -4.61
CA LEU A 74 -10.63 4.45 -5.01
C LEU A 74 -9.78 5.72 -5.01
N ALA A 75 -10.20 6.74 -5.76
CA ALA A 75 -9.46 7.99 -5.92
C ALA A 75 -9.34 8.75 -4.58
N GLU A 76 -10.40 8.73 -3.78
CA GLU A 76 -10.41 9.40 -2.49
C GLU A 76 -9.57 8.66 -1.45
N SER A 77 -9.60 7.32 -1.43
CA SER A 77 -8.67 6.54 -0.60
C SER A 77 -7.22 6.82 -0.98
N GLU A 78 -6.92 6.91 -2.28
CA GLU A 78 -5.58 7.25 -2.78
C GLU A 78 -5.14 8.65 -2.33
N ARG A 79 -6.05 9.64 -2.38
CA ARG A 79 -5.82 10.99 -1.87
C ARG A 79 -5.52 10.98 -0.38
N LEU A 80 -6.30 10.27 0.44
CA LEU A 80 -6.10 10.17 1.88
C LEU A 80 -4.76 9.52 2.23
N LEU A 81 -4.37 8.45 1.52
CA LEU A 81 -3.09 7.79 1.72
C LEU A 81 -1.90 8.73 1.43
N ARG A 82 -1.95 9.48 0.32
CA ARG A 82 -0.90 10.45 -0.04
C ARG A 82 -0.82 11.67 0.88
N GLN A 83 -1.80 11.88 1.76
CA GLN A 83 -1.77 12.94 2.77
C GLN A 83 -1.10 12.52 4.07
N THR A 84 -0.65 11.26 4.17
CA THR A 84 0.10 10.80 5.33
C THR A 84 1.58 11.14 5.18
N ASP A 85 2.21 11.58 6.27
CA ASP A 85 3.63 11.94 6.27
C ASP A 85 4.57 10.73 6.09
N GLU A 86 4.05 9.52 6.26
CA GLU A 86 4.79 8.26 6.17
C GLU A 86 4.92 7.76 4.73
N LEU A 87 3.99 8.15 3.84
CA LEU A 87 3.95 7.67 2.46
C LEU A 87 4.42 8.76 1.51
N LEU A 88 5.44 8.43 0.71
CA LEU A 88 5.88 9.26 -0.41
C LEU A 88 4.92 9.18 -1.59
N ASP A 89 4.37 7.99 -1.84
CA ASP A 89 3.35 7.78 -2.85
C ASP A 89 2.45 6.60 -2.47
N ALA A 90 1.22 6.63 -2.98
CA ALA A 90 0.26 5.56 -2.85
C ALA A 90 -0.61 5.49 -4.11
N ARG A 91 -0.90 4.27 -4.58
CA ARG A 91 -1.80 4.00 -5.70
C ARG A 91 -2.81 2.93 -5.34
N VAL A 92 -4.08 3.15 -5.66
CA VAL A 92 -5.19 2.22 -5.37
C VAL A 92 -5.85 1.81 -6.68
N LEU A 93 -5.69 0.54 -7.05
CA LEU A 93 -6.05 0.04 -8.38
C LEU A 93 -6.98 -1.17 -8.29
N VAL A 94 -7.90 -1.28 -9.25
CA VAL A 94 -8.66 -2.52 -9.46
C VAL A 94 -7.77 -3.54 -10.16
N ASN A 95 -7.78 -4.78 -9.69
CA ASN A 95 -7.12 -5.88 -10.39
C ASN A 95 -8.03 -6.42 -11.50
N GLU A 96 -7.91 -5.82 -12.69
CA GLU A 96 -8.68 -6.19 -13.88
C GLU A 96 -8.55 -7.68 -14.26
N GLN A 97 -7.41 -8.32 -13.98
CA GLN A 97 -7.20 -9.75 -14.29
C GLN A 97 -8.08 -10.68 -13.45
N THR A 98 -8.51 -10.20 -12.28
CA THR A 98 -9.34 -10.98 -11.34
C THR A 98 -10.76 -10.45 -11.27
N ALA A 99 -11.07 -9.34 -11.94
CA ALA A 99 -12.38 -8.70 -11.89
C ALA A 99 -13.44 -9.63 -12.51
N THR A 100 -14.52 -9.88 -11.76
CA THR A 100 -15.69 -10.61 -12.25
C THR A 100 -16.83 -9.63 -12.57
N ARG A 101 -17.99 -10.17 -12.94
CA ARG A 101 -19.20 -9.38 -13.21
C ARG A 101 -19.66 -8.60 -11.97
N ASP A 102 -19.53 -9.22 -10.80
CA ASP A 102 -20.11 -8.81 -9.52
C ASP A 102 -19.07 -8.41 -8.46
N SER A 103 -17.79 -8.70 -8.69
CA SER A 103 -16.78 -8.59 -7.64
C SER A 103 -15.39 -8.20 -8.18
N VAL A 104 -14.58 -7.58 -7.32
CA VAL A 104 -13.22 -7.10 -7.67
C VAL A 104 -12.24 -7.36 -6.55
N ASP A 105 -10.98 -7.53 -6.91
CA ASP A 105 -9.86 -7.43 -5.98
C ASP A 105 -9.19 -6.07 -6.18
N ILE A 106 -8.73 -5.47 -5.08
CA ILE A 106 -8.05 -4.18 -5.06
C ILE A 106 -6.57 -4.37 -4.71
N LEU A 107 -5.72 -3.67 -5.43
CA LEU A 107 -4.27 -3.60 -5.22
C LEU A 107 -3.93 -2.20 -4.70
N VAL A 108 -3.28 -2.15 -3.55
CA VAL A 108 -2.80 -0.92 -2.93
C VAL A 108 -1.28 -0.98 -2.95
N TYR A 109 -0.68 -0.08 -3.70
CA TYR A 109 0.77 0.06 -3.81
C TYR A 109 1.21 1.29 -3.03
N THR A 110 2.23 1.18 -2.20
CA THR A 110 2.70 2.29 -1.34
C THR A 110 4.21 2.39 -1.32
N THR A 111 4.76 3.59 -1.33
CA THR A 111 6.20 3.85 -1.13
C THR A 111 6.37 4.64 0.15
N ASP A 112 7.15 4.13 1.10
CA ASP A 112 7.38 4.75 2.42
C ASP A 112 8.74 5.48 2.45
N VAL A 113 8.80 6.62 3.15
CA VAL A 113 10.04 7.37 3.41
C VAL A 113 11.10 6.51 4.11
N PHE A 114 10.70 5.65 5.05
CA PHE A 114 11.60 4.76 5.78
C PHE A 114 12.27 3.74 4.87
N SER A 115 11.54 3.16 3.91
CA SER A 115 12.13 2.24 2.91
C SER A 115 13.21 2.94 2.08
N ILE A 116 13.08 4.25 1.87
CA ILE A 116 14.09 5.07 1.20
C ILE A 116 15.31 5.30 2.10
N THR A 117 15.12 5.78 3.33
CA THR A 117 16.23 6.08 4.26
C THR A 117 17.03 4.83 4.61
N ALA A 118 16.36 3.72 4.91
CA ALA A 118 17.02 2.44 5.17
C ALA A 118 17.83 1.96 3.94
N GLY A 119 17.28 2.11 2.73
CA GLY A 119 18.01 1.81 1.49
C GLY A 119 19.27 2.67 1.30
N TYR A 120 19.20 3.96 1.64
CA TYR A 120 20.35 4.86 1.56
C TYR A 120 21.46 4.51 2.56
N GLU A 121 21.12 4.23 3.83
CA GLU A 121 22.11 3.83 4.85
C GLU A 121 22.85 2.55 4.46
N LEU A 122 22.14 1.56 3.91
CA LEU A 122 22.72 0.30 3.45
C LEU A 122 23.69 0.50 2.29
N ARG A 123 23.39 1.43 1.37
CA ARG A 123 24.30 1.77 0.25
C ARG A 123 25.51 2.60 0.71
N GLY A 124 25.40 3.29 1.83
CA GLY A 124 26.43 4.17 2.42
C GLY A 124 27.22 3.58 3.58
N GLY A 125 27.10 2.27 3.88
CA GLY A 125 27.77 1.64 5.02
C GLY A 125 29.31 1.88 5.05
N PRO A 126 29.94 1.89 6.24
CA PRO A 126 31.33 2.28 6.43
C PRO A 126 32.26 1.27 5.73
N GLY A 127 32.66 1.59 4.51
CA GLY A 127 33.42 0.70 3.64
C GLY A 127 33.87 1.32 2.32
N SER A 128 33.29 2.45 1.90
CA SER A 128 33.85 3.27 0.81
C SER A 128 35.00 4.14 1.32
N ALA A 129 36.04 3.47 1.80
CA ALA A 129 37.39 3.99 1.87
C ALA A 129 38.31 2.84 1.47
N ILE A 130 38.39 2.55 0.17
CA ILE A 130 39.46 1.73 -0.39
C ILE A 130 39.97 2.47 -1.64
N VAL A 131 41.14 3.08 -1.42
CA VAL A 131 42.24 3.45 -2.33
C VAL A 131 41.92 4.36 -3.51
#